data_AF-A0A345UJK1-F1
#
_entry.id   AF-A0A345UJK1-F1
#
_cell.length_a   1.000
_cell.length_b   1.000
_cell.length_c   1.000
_cell.angle_alpha   90.00
_cell.angle_beta   90.00
_cell.angle_gamma   90.00
#
_symmetry.space_group_name_H-M   'P 1'
#
loop_
_entity.id
_entity.type
_entity.pdbx_description
1 polymer ?
#
loop_
_entity_poly.entity_id
_entity_poly.type
_entity_poly.pdbx_seq_one_letter_code
_entity_poly.pdbx_strand_id
1 'polypeptide(L)' 'MEDQGITVEELAQALANQFDAARYEITEDSFREILFIRIEGLSKFDSAEIEKRANPLLDEIESDYEEIILVDL' A
#
# COMPACT_ATOMS: atom_id res chain seq x y z
N MET A 1 23.63 -11.94 1.79
CA MET A 1 22.72 -11.06 1.05
C MET A 1 21.87 -10.44 2.13
N GLU A 2 22.07 -9.15 2.40
CA GLU A 2 21.16 -8.43 3.29
C GLU A 2 19.79 -8.49 2.61
N ASP A 3 18.86 -9.19 3.24
CA ASP A 3 17.46 -9.20 2.84
C ASP A 3 16.97 -7.78 3.12
N GLN A 4 17.08 -6.90 2.14
CA GLN A 4 16.45 -5.59 2.23
C GLN A 4 15.05 -5.80 1.71
N GLY A 5 14.08 -5.79 2.63
CA GLY A 5 12.66 -5.90 2.30
C GLY A 5 12.24 -4.88 1.24
N ILE A 6 11.03 -5.06 0.69
CA ILE A 6 10.51 -4.15 -0.33
C ILE A 6 10.38 -2.73 0.23
N THR A 7 10.75 -1.72 -0.57
CA THR A 7 10.57 -0.32 -0.18
C THR A 7 9.10 0.10 -0.25
N VAL A 8 8.76 1.22 0.42
CA VAL A 8 7.41 1.81 0.35
C VAL A 8 6.98 2.11 -1.09
N GLU A 9 7.91 2.60 -1.92
CA GLU A 9 7.64 2.86 -3.33
C GLU A 9 7.33 1.57 -4.12
N GLU A 10 8.08 0.50 -3.86
CA GLU A 10 7.84 -0.81 -4.47
C GLU A 10 6.52 -1.41 -4.02
N LEU A 11 6.17 -1.28 -2.73
CA LEU A 11 4.88 -1.70 -2.19
C LEU A 11 3.73 -0.93 -2.87
N ALA A 12 3.80 0.41 -2.93
CA ALA A 12 2.76 1.22 -3.55
C ALA A 12 2.61 0.90 -5.04
N GLN A 13 3.71 0.66 -5.74
CA GLN A 13 3.71 0.24 -7.14
C GLN A 13 3.11 -1.17 -7.32
N ALA A 14 3.45 -2.12 -6.45
CA ALA A 14 2.89 -3.47 -6.47
C ALA A 14 1.37 -3.46 -6.21
N LEU A 15 0.93 -2.69 -5.21
CA LEU A 15 -0.49 -2.49 -4.92
C LEU A 15 -1.21 -1.85 -6.12
N ALA A 16 -0.66 -0.78 -6.70
CA ALA A 16 -1.24 -0.14 -7.88
C ALA A 16 -1.41 -1.13 -9.04
N ASN A 17 -0.40 -1.98 -9.30
CA ASN A 17 -0.49 -3.02 -10.32
C ASN A 17 -1.57 -4.05 -10.00
N GLN A 18 -1.73 -4.44 -8.74
CA GLN A 18 -2.72 -5.43 -8.30
C GLN A 18 -4.19 -4.92 -8.40
N PHE A 19 -4.37 -3.60 -8.39
CA PHE A 19 -5.65 -2.94 -8.61
C PHE A 19 -5.82 -2.38 -10.04
N ASP A 20 -4.93 -2.73 -10.97
CA ASP A 20 -4.92 -2.25 -12.36
C ASP A 20 -4.95 -0.70 -12.46
N ALA A 21 -4.32 -0.03 -11.50
CA ALA A 21 -4.30 1.43 -11.38
C ALA A 21 -3.13 2.04 -12.16
N ALA A 22 -3.40 3.11 -12.90
CA ALA A 22 -2.38 3.84 -13.66
C ALA A 22 -1.61 4.85 -12.79
N ARG A 23 -2.16 5.21 -11.63
CA ARG A 23 -1.62 6.25 -10.75
C ARG A 23 -1.77 5.83 -9.29
N TYR A 24 -0.76 6.21 -8.51
CA TYR A 24 -0.77 6.14 -7.06
C TYR A 24 -0.06 7.37 -6.47
N GLU A 25 -0.37 7.69 -5.22
CA GLU A 25 0.32 8.70 -4.41
C GLU A 25 0.66 8.12 -3.03
N ILE A 26 1.84 8.46 -2.52
CA ILE A 26 2.26 8.09 -1.17
C ILE A 26 2.22 9.34 -0.30
N THR A 27 1.67 9.22 0.90
CA THR A 27 1.68 10.29 1.90
C THR A 27 2.01 9.71 3.27
N GLU A 28 2.96 10.30 3.95
CA GLU A 28 3.44 9.83 5.25
C GLU A 28 2.99 10.79 6.35
N ASP A 29 2.39 10.27 7.42
CA ASP A 29 2.18 10.96 8.68
C ASP A 29 3.19 10.45 9.70
N SER A 30 4.39 11.05 9.71
CA SER A 30 5.49 10.65 10.60
C SER A 30 5.19 10.90 12.09
N PHE A 31 4.19 11.73 12.43
CA PHE A 31 3.83 11.95 13.83
C PHE A 31 3.02 10.79 14.40
N ARG A 32 2.22 10.14 13.55
CA ARG A 32 1.38 8.99 13.91
C ARG A 32 1.91 7.67 13.41
N GLU A 33 3.05 7.68 12.72
CA GLU A 33 3.65 6.50 12.09
C GLU A 33 2.64 5.82 11.14
N ILE A 34 1.87 6.62 10.38
CA ILE A 34 0.88 6.13 9.41
C ILE A 34 1.34 6.38 7.98
N LEU A 35 1.25 5.35 7.14
CA LEU A 35 1.48 5.44 5.71
C LEU A 35 0.15 5.41 4.95
N PHE A 36 -0.11 6.45 4.16
CA PHE A 36 -1.24 6.49 3.24
C PHE A 36 -0.79 6.16 1.82
N ILE A 37 -1.36 5.12 1.22
CA ILE A 37 -1.18 4.78 -0.19
C ILE A 37 -2.50 5.03 -0.91
N ARG A 38 -2.50 6.07 -1.75
CA ARG A 38 -3.68 6.47 -2.54
C ARG A 38 -3.59 5.81 -3.91
N ILE A 39 -4.59 5.04 -4.30
CA ILE A 39 -4.58 4.24 -5.54
C ILE A 39 -5.80 4.62 -6.37
N GLU A 40 -5.59 4.95 -7.65
CA GLU A 40 -6.69 5.30 -8.56
C GLU A 40 -7.64 4.11 -8.80
N GLY A 41 -8.93 4.30 -8.51
CA GLY A 41 -9.96 3.31 -8.80
C GLY A 41 -10.11 2.22 -7.73
N LEU A 42 -9.53 2.43 -6.55
CA LEU A 42 -9.68 1.54 -5.40
C LEU A 42 -11.16 1.45 -4.96
N SER A 43 -11.93 2.54 -5.15
CA SER A 43 -13.37 2.60 -4.86
C SER A 43 -14.25 1.63 -5.68
N LYS A 44 -13.69 0.99 -6.72
CA LYS A 44 -14.37 -0.06 -7.50
C LYS A 44 -14.44 -1.40 -6.76
N PHE A 45 -13.64 -1.56 -5.71
CA PHE A 45 -13.55 -2.78 -4.91
C PHE A 45 -14.19 -2.54 -3.55
N ASP A 46 -14.81 -3.59 -2.99
CA ASP A 46 -15.23 -3.55 -1.60
C ASP A 46 -14.05 -3.79 -0.65
N SER A 47 -14.23 -3.46 0.62
CA SER A 47 -13.18 -3.59 1.64
C SER A 47 -12.63 -5.01 1.75
N ALA A 48 -13.48 -6.04 1.60
CA ALA A 48 -13.05 -7.43 1.71
C ALA A 48 -12.13 -7.84 0.55
N GLU A 49 -12.44 -7.40 -0.67
CA GLU A 49 -11.62 -7.64 -1.85
C GLU A 49 -10.31 -6.83 -1.79
N ILE A 50 -10.35 -5.59 -1.27
CA ILE A 50 -9.14 -4.78 -1.04
C ILE A 50 -8.22 -5.48 -0.05
N GLU A 51 -8.70 -5.88 1.12
CA GLU A 51 -7.91 -6.59 2.14
C GLU A 51 -7.32 -7.89 1.59
N LYS A 52 -8.12 -8.70 0.91
CA LYS A 52 -7.67 -9.96 0.32
C LYS A 52 -6.53 -9.77 -0.68
N ARG A 53 -6.56 -8.68 -1.45
CA ARG A 53 -5.53 -8.37 -2.44
C ARG A 53 -4.30 -7.72 -1.80
N ALA A 54 -4.49 -6.80 -0.88
CA ALA A 54 -3.42 -6.01 -0.29
C ALA A 54 -2.63 -6.77 0.78
N ASN A 55 -3.29 -7.54 1.65
CA ASN A 55 -2.65 -8.19 2.80
C ASN A 55 -1.39 -9.00 2.44
N PRO A 56 -1.37 -9.82 1.36
CA PRO A 56 -0.16 -10.54 1.00
C PRO A 56 1.05 -9.65 0.76
N LEU A 57 0.86 -8.46 0.18
CA LEU A 57 1.94 -7.50 -0.08
C LEU A 57 2.33 -6.73 1.19
N LEU A 58 1.35 -6.45 2.06
CA LEU A 58 1.56 -5.77 3.34
C LEU A 58 2.27 -6.67 4.36
N ASP A 59 2.10 -7.99 4.27
CA ASP A 59 2.80 -8.96 5.12
C ASP A 59 4.28 -9.13 4.70
N GLU A 60 4.64 -8.75 3.46
CA GLU A 60 6.01 -8.85 2.93
C GLU A 60 6.87 -7.62 3.21
N ILE A 61 6.28 -6.52 3.69
CA ILE A 61 7.04 -5.31 4.05
C ILE A 61 7.45 -5.33 5.53
N GLU A 62 8.75 -5.18 5.79
CA GLU A 62 9.21 -4.67 7.09
C GLU A 62 8.99 -3.16 7.09
N SER A 63 7.88 -2.73 7.69
CA SER A 63 7.43 -1.33 7.73
C SER A 63 7.71 -0.71 9.10
N ASP A 64 8.31 0.49 9.10
CA ASP A 64 8.44 1.32 10.30
C ASP A 64 7.10 1.99 10.70
N TYR A 65 6.06 1.87 9.88
CA TYR A 65 4.72 2.43 10.13
C TYR A 65 3.87 1.48 10.97
N GLU A 66 3.20 2.00 11.99
CA GLU A 66 2.21 1.27 12.81
C GLU A 66 0.96 0.89 12.00
N GLU A 67 0.60 1.71 11.00
CA GLU A 67 -0.59 1.49 10.19
C GLU A 67 -0.35 1.90 8.73
N ILE A 68 -0.83 1.06 7.80
CA ILE A 68 -0.85 1.36 6.37
C ILE A 68 -2.31 1.44 5.93
N ILE A 69 -2.70 2.61 5.42
CA ILE A 69 -4.07 2.90 5.01
C ILE A 69 -4.12 3.04 3.49
N LEU A 70 -4.92 2.18 2.85
CA LEU A 70 -5.23 2.28 1.44
C LEU A 70 -6.45 3.16 1.24
N VAL A 71 -6.34 4.15 0.35
CA VAL A 71 -7.45 5.05 0.00
C VAL A 71 -7.55 5.23 -1.51
N ASP A 72 -8.74 5.56 -1.99
CA ASP A 72 -8.93 5.92 -3.40
C ASP A 72 -8.27 7.28 -3.69
N LEU A 73 -7.69 7.42 -4.90
CA LEU A 73 -7.04 8.66 -5.33
C LEU A 73 -8.04 9.76 -5.68
#